data_AF-A0AAP0REC7-F1
#
_entry.id   AF-A0AAP0REC7-F1
#
_cell.length_a   1.000
_cell.length_b   1.000
_cell.length_c   1.000
_cell.angle_alpha   90.00
_cell.angle_beta   90.00
_cell.angle_gamma   90.00
#
_symmetry.space_group_name_H-M   'P 1'
#
loop_
_entity.id
_entity.type
_entity.pdbx_description
1 polymer ?
#
loop_
_entity_poly.entity_id
_entity_poly.type
_entity_poly.pdbx_seq_one_letter_code
_entity_poly.pdbx_strand_id
1 'polypeptide(L)'
;MASQMAIFARSRTFIKTLTTTHDPFKTITTFTFLSQEPQLATESTHPSSSSTSLPPNPASGSPLYQENWRNPLPNSPLAQTLIPLGFLNQTPSSRIQALSQTQDVQSLMNVFADWMTSQRWADMKHLFEFWIRSLDRNGKPNKPDVSLYNHYLRANLMIGASAGELLDLVAQMEDYAITPNTASFNLVLKAMYQARETEAAGEVARTVSS
;
A
#
# COMPACT_ATOMS: atom_id res chain seq x y z
N MET A 1 63.85 -19.49 -18.19
CA MET A 1 62.85 -20.49 -17.76
C MET A 1 61.48 -19.88 -17.96
N ALA A 2 60.72 -20.39 -18.93
CA ALA A 2 59.40 -19.90 -19.29
C ALA A 2 58.35 -20.68 -18.49
N SER A 3 57.43 -19.97 -17.83
CA SER A 3 56.27 -20.57 -17.16
C SER A 3 54.99 -20.02 -17.78
N GLN A 4 54.42 -20.82 -18.68
CA GLN A 4 53.04 -20.72 -19.15
C GLN A 4 52.07 -21.32 -18.13
N MET A 5 50.78 -21.07 -18.38
CA MET A 5 49.55 -21.75 -17.92
C MET A 5 48.84 -21.07 -16.74
N ALA A 6 47.51 -20.95 -16.69
CA ALA A 6 46.43 -21.03 -17.67
C ALA A 6 45.21 -20.36 -17.01
N ILE A 7 44.44 -19.57 -17.75
CA ILE A 7 43.23 -18.88 -17.27
C ILE A 7 42.06 -19.85 -17.36
N PHE A 8 41.41 -20.18 -16.24
CA PHE A 8 40.12 -20.87 -16.25
C PHE A 8 38.98 -19.90 -15.93
N ALA A 9 38.41 -19.29 -16.97
CA ALA A 9 37.14 -18.59 -16.91
C ALA A 9 36.00 -19.60 -16.96
N ARG A 10 35.19 -19.69 -15.90
CA ARG A 10 33.98 -20.53 -15.88
C ARG A 10 32.78 -19.73 -16.37
N SER A 11 32.62 -19.64 -17.68
CA SER A 11 31.45 -19.07 -18.33
C SER A 11 30.32 -20.10 -18.31
N ARG A 12 29.21 -19.82 -17.62
CA ARG A 12 27.96 -20.59 -17.77
C ARG A 12 27.05 -19.86 -18.76
N THR A 13 27.02 -20.33 -19.99
CA THR A 13 26.07 -19.92 -21.02
C THR A 13 24.83 -20.83 -20.96
N PHE A 14 23.66 -20.25 -20.68
CA PHE A 14 22.38 -20.91 -20.96
C PHE A 14 21.73 -20.20 -22.14
N ILE A 15 21.96 -20.73 -23.34
CA ILE A 15 21.16 -20.44 -24.52
C ILE A 15 20.20 -21.62 -24.67
N LYS A 16 18.90 -21.37 -24.61
CA LYS A 16 17.92 -22.27 -25.20
C LYS A 16 16.81 -21.46 -25.85
N THR A 17 17.02 -21.23 -27.14
CA THR A 17 16.05 -20.75 -28.11
C THR A 17 14.99 -21.83 -28.35
N LEU A 18 13.71 -21.49 -28.20
CA LEU A 18 12.61 -22.19 -28.87
C LEU A 18 11.71 -21.12 -29.49
N THR A 19 11.86 -20.96 -30.79
CA THR A 19 10.99 -20.15 -31.65
C THR A 19 9.76 -20.94 -32.05
N THR A 20 8.63 -20.22 -32.02
CA THR A 20 7.49 -20.31 -32.97
C THR A 20 6.48 -21.44 -32.80
N THR A 21 5.29 -21.10 -32.27
CA THR A 21 4.04 -21.34 -33.02
C THR A 21 2.97 -20.30 -32.65
N HIS A 22 2.39 -19.74 -33.70
CA HIS A 22 1.24 -18.84 -33.81
C HIS A 22 0.03 -19.22 -32.93
N ASP A 23 -0.62 -18.25 -32.26
CA ASP A 23 -2.01 -17.80 -32.50
C ASP A 23 -2.62 -17.00 -31.32
N PRO A 24 -3.67 -16.18 -31.56
CA PRO A 24 -3.70 -14.78 -31.14
C PRO A 24 -4.51 -14.49 -29.87
N PHE A 25 -4.25 -13.30 -29.33
CA PHE A 25 -5.05 -12.47 -28.41
C PHE A 25 -6.44 -13.01 -28.05
N LYS A 26 -6.60 -13.43 -26.77
CA LYS A 26 -7.91 -13.55 -26.13
C LYS A 26 -8.03 -12.46 -25.06
N THR A 27 -8.61 -11.34 -25.49
CA THR A 27 -9.07 -10.24 -24.64
C THR A 27 -10.23 -10.76 -23.78
N ILE A 28 -10.07 -10.74 -22.46
CA ILE A 28 -11.17 -11.02 -21.53
C ILE A 28 -11.81 -9.67 -21.18
N THR A 29 -12.99 -9.41 -21.74
CA THR A 29 -13.87 -8.32 -21.31
C THR A 29 -15.12 -8.95 -20.69
N THR A 30 -15.39 -8.64 -19.42
CA THR A 30 -16.63 -9.00 -18.73
C THR A 30 -17.23 -7.73 -18.16
N PHE A 31 -17.91 -6.97 -19.00
CA PHE A 31 -18.89 -5.99 -18.56
C PHE A 31 -20.25 -6.67 -18.59
N THR A 32 -20.90 -6.81 -17.43
CA THR A 32 -22.30 -7.20 -17.35
C THR A 32 -23.13 -5.93 -17.53
N PHE A 33 -23.71 -5.76 -18.73
CA PHE A 33 -24.66 -4.68 -18.99
C PHE A 33 -25.96 -4.99 -18.26
N LEU A 34 -26.33 -4.16 -17.28
CA LEU A 34 -27.53 -4.33 -16.47
C LEU A 34 -28.56 -3.29 -16.94
N SER A 35 -29.36 -3.66 -17.93
CA SER A 35 -30.51 -2.87 -18.37
C SER A 35 -31.60 -2.97 -17.30
N GLN A 36 -31.80 -1.91 -16.50
CA GLN A 36 -33.03 -1.77 -15.72
C GLN A 36 -33.99 -0.91 -16.53
N GLU A 37 -35.04 -1.54 -17.07
CA GLU A 37 -36.18 -0.86 -17.65
C GLU A 37 -37.10 -0.37 -16.51
N PRO A 38 -37.46 0.93 -16.44
CA PRO A 38 -38.43 1.41 -15.46
C PRO A 38 -39.83 0.87 -15.79
N GLN A 39 -40.34 -0.04 -14.96
CA GLN A 39 -41.73 -0.49 -15.05
C GLN A 39 -42.65 0.55 -14.41
N LEU A 40 -43.39 1.27 -15.25
CA LEU A 40 -44.44 2.21 -14.88
C LEU A 40 -45.68 1.41 -14.44
N ALA A 41 -46.11 1.54 -13.17
CA ALA A 41 -47.26 0.81 -12.64
C ALA A 41 -48.56 1.31 -13.28
N THR A 42 -49.22 0.45 -14.06
CA THR A 42 -50.57 0.69 -14.60
C THR A 42 -51.64 0.29 -13.59
N GLU A 43 -52.54 1.24 -13.38
CA GLU A 43 -53.77 1.22 -12.60
C GLU A 43 -54.79 0.16 -13.05
N SER A 44 -55.53 -0.43 -12.10
CA SER A 44 -56.83 -1.09 -12.34
C SER A 44 -57.70 -1.13 -11.07
N THR A 45 -58.61 -0.15 -10.98
CA THR A 45 -60.06 -0.22 -10.68
C THR A 45 -60.62 -1.15 -9.56
N HIS A 46 -60.82 -0.57 -8.36
CA HIS A 46 -62.01 -0.50 -7.45
C HIS A 46 -63.12 -1.59 -7.41
N PRO A 47 -63.79 -1.86 -6.24
CA PRO A 47 -64.57 -0.83 -5.50
C PRO A 47 -64.56 -0.83 -3.94
N SER A 48 -64.53 0.42 -3.43
CA SER A 48 -65.14 0.99 -2.21
C SER A 48 -65.28 0.19 -0.89
N SER A 49 -64.55 0.62 0.14
CA SER A 49 -65.10 1.40 1.27
C SER A 49 -64.02 1.85 2.27
N SER A 50 -64.24 3.04 2.85
CA SER A 50 -63.54 3.66 3.99
C SER A 50 -62.20 4.41 3.76
N SER A 51 -62.35 5.73 3.64
CA SER A 51 -61.50 6.81 4.17
C SER A 51 -59.97 6.66 4.07
N THR A 52 -59.42 7.37 3.08
CA THR A 52 -58.04 7.88 3.05
C THR A 52 -57.68 8.52 4.39
N SER A 53 -56.82 7.85 5.17
CA SER A 53 -56.11 8.49 6.28
C SER A 53 -54.71 8.86 5.79
N LEU A 54 -54.43 10.16 5.85
CA LEU A 54 -53.09 10.74 5.74
C LEU A 54 -52.12 9.95 6.65
N PRO A 55 -50.84 9.78 6.26
CA PRO A 55 -49.87 9.17 7.16
C PRO A 55 -49.83 9.98 8.47
N PRO A 56 -49.88 9.31 9.64
CA PRO A 56 -49.92 10.01 10.91
C PRO A 56 -48.67 10.88 11.06
N ASN A 57 -48.93 12.14 11.38
CA ASN A 57 -47.97 13.14 11.82
C ASN A 57 -46.94 12.53 12.80
N PRO A 58 -45.62 12.75 12.63
CA PRO A 58 -44.57 12.21 13.51
C PRO A 58 -44.54 12.81 14.94
N ALA A 59 -45.62 13.44 15.40
CA ALA A 59 -45.70 14.06 16.72
C ALA A 59 -46.05 13.08 17.86
N SER A 60 -45.78 11.78 17.71
CA SER A 60 -45.76 10.84 18.83
C SER A 60 -44.31 10.61 19.24
N GLY A 61 -43.93 11.30 20.32
CA GLY A 61 -42.56 11.38 20.82
C GLY A 61 -41.92 10.00 20.99
N SER A 62 -40.82 9.79 20.26
CA SER A 62 -39.84 8.78 20.61
C SER A 62 -38.80 9.45 21.52
N PRO A 63 -38.64 9.02 22.79
CA PRO A 63 -37.86 9.74 23.81
C PRO A 63 -36.34 9.68 23.59
N LEU A 64 -35.86 9.21 22.43
CA LEU A 64 -34.45 8.95 22.17
C LEU A 64 -33.77 10.00 21.27
N TYR A 65 -34.46 11.08 20.91
CA TYR A 65 -33.91 12.15 20.07
C TYR A 65 -33.75 13.49 20.80
N GLN A 66 -33.66 13.48 22.13
CA GLN A 66 -33.64 14.72 22.90
C GLN A 66 -32.31 15.08 23.55
N GLU A 67 -31.26 14.31 23.28
CA GLU A 67 -29.96 14.57 23.89
C GLU A 67 -28.89 14.76 22.80
N ASN A 68 -28.34 15.98 22.79
CA ASN A 68 -27.00 16.33 22.29
C ASN A 68 -26.86 16.99 20.91
N TRP A 69 -27.85 17.73 20.41
CA TRP A 69 -27.62 18.63 19.26
C TRP A 69 -27.21 20.07 19.64
N ARG A 70 -27.18 20.42 20.94
CA ARG A 70 -26.79 21.74 21.45
C ARG A 70 -25.92 21.63 22.72
N ASN A 71 -24.69 21.16 22.53
CA ASN A 71 -23.44 21.58 23.21
C ASN A 71 -22.46 20.43 23.45
N PRO A 72 -21.14 20.69 23.37
CA PRO A 72 -20.10 19.74 23.73
C PRO A 72 -19.75 19.86 25.22
N LEU A 73 -19.70 18.74 25.94
CA LEU A 73 -18.66 18.31 26.91
C LEU A 73 -19.16 17.07 27.71
N PRO A 74 -18.28 16.10 28.06
CA PRO A 74 -18.68 14.71 28.29
C PRO A 74 -18.83 14.35 29.76
N ASN A 75 -19.81 13.50 30.09
CA ASN A 75 -19.92 12.85 31.39
C ASN A 75 -20.07 11.32 31.22
N SER A 76 -18.93 10.61 31.07
CA SER A 76 -18.64 9.18 31.40
C SER A 76 -19.59 8.05 30.90
N PRO A 77 -19.28 6.74 31.04
CA PRO A 77 -18.01 6.01 31.02
C PRO A 77 -17.92 5.00 29.84
N LEU A 78 -16.71 4.55 29.52
CA LEU A 78 -16.39 3.20 28.99
C LEU A 78 -17.28 2.65 27.85
N ALA A 79 -17.11 3.16 26.63
CA ALA A 79 -17.45 2.42 25.42
C ALA A 79 -16.23 2.40 24.49
N GLN A 80 -15.88 1.19 24.11
CA GLN A 80 -14.63 0.79 23.47
C GLN A 80 -14.67 1.13 21.97
N THR A 81 -13.98 2.21 21.56
CA THR A 81 -13.38 2.38 20.22
C THR A 81 -12.61 3.70 20.21
N LEU A 82 -11.48 3.72 20.94
CA LEU A 82 -10.60 4.88 21.03
C LEU A 82 -9.69 4.95 19.80
N ILE A 83 -10.15 5.61 18.73
CA ILE A 83 -9.22 6.41 17.93
C ILE A 83 -9.30 7.82 18.52
N PRO A 84 -8.27 8.32 19.23
CA PRO A 84 -8.32 9.64 19.84
C PRO A 84 -8.64 10.71 18.78
N LEU A 85 -9.60 11.59 19.05
CA LEU A 85 -10.03 12.68 18.15
C LEU A 85 -8.86 13.61 17.74
N GLY A 86 -7.75 13.59 18.48
CA GLY A 86 -6.50 14.26 18.08
C GLY A 86 -5.80 13.65 16.85
N PHE A 87 -6.20 12.48 16.36
CA PHE A 87 -5.54 11.80 15.23
C PHE A 87 -5.84 12.46 13.87
N LEU A 88 -6.93 13.22 13.78
CA LEU A 88 -7.32 13.94 12.56
C LEU A 88 -6.64 15.32 12.44
N ASN A 89 -6.19 15.90 13.56
CA ASN A 89 -5.58 17.23 13.61
C ASN A 89 -4.06 17.21 13.86
N GLN A 90 -3.46 16.03 13.77
CA GLN A 90 -2.04 15.81 14.01
C GLN A 90 -1.21 16.08 12.75
N THR A 91 -0.03 16.68 12.94
CA THR A 91 0.98 16.73 11.86
C THR A 91 1.27 15.32 11.36
N PRO A 92 1.55 15.13 10.05
CA PRO A 92 1.75 13.80 9.47
C PRO A 92 2.79 12.97 10.24
N SER A 93 3.83 13.62 10.76
CA SER A 93 4.85 12.99 11.61
C SER A 93 4.30 12.43 12.93
N SER A 94 3.43 13.16 13.64
CA SER A 94 2.82 12.69 14.89
C SER A 94 1.91 11.48 14.65
N ARG A 95 1.16 11.50 13.54
CA ARG A 95 0.31 10.39 13.13
C ARG A 95 1.12 9.13 12.82
N ILE A 96 2.21 9.27 12.08
CA ILE A 96 3.11 8.17 11.73
C ILE A 96 3.73 7.56 13.00
N GLN A 97 4.17 8.39 13.95
CA GLN A 97 4.70 7.92 15.22
C GLN A 97 3.64 7.16 16.03
N ALA A 98 2.40 7.65 16.10
CA ALA A 98 1.32 6.94 16.79
C ALA A 98 1.02 5.58 16.14
N LEU A 99 0.98 5.49 14.81
CA LEU A 99 0.79 4.23 14.07
C LEU A 99 1.91 3.23 14.38
N SER A 100 3.15 3.69 14.50
CA SER A 100 4.30 2.81 14.76
C SER A 100 4.24 2.08 16.11
N GLN A 101 3.46 2.59 17.08
CA GLN A 101 3.37 2.02 18.43
C GLN A 101 2.20 1.04 18.59
N THR A 102 1.19 1.12 17.73
CA THR A 102 -0.06 0.35 17.90
C THR A 102 -0.18 -0.83 16.95
N GLN A 103 0.58 -0.81 15.85
CA GLN A 103 0.37 -1.67 14.70
C GLN A 103 1.21 -2.93 14.74
N ASP A 104 0.57 -4.07 14.48
CA ASP A 104 1.22 -5.34 14.19
C ASP A 104 1.60 -5.43 12.69
N VAL A 105 2.40 -6.44 12.31
CA VAL A 105 2.90 -6.60 10.94
C VAL A 105 1.77 -6.62 9.90
N GLN A 106 0.66 -7.30 10.17
CA GLN A 106 -0.45 -7.41 9.22
C GLN A 106 -1.16 -6.08 9.00
N SER A 107 -1.46 -5.37 10.09
CA SER A 107 -2.13 -4.09 9.98
C SER A 107 -1.20 -3.03 9.38
N LEU A 108 0.12 -3.16 9.53
CA LEU A 108 1.11 -2.30 8.87
C LEU A 108 1.16 -2.53 7.36
N MET A 109 1.09 -3.80 6.94
CA MET A 109 1.01 -4.18 5.53
C MET A 109 -0.23 -3.60 4.83
N ASN A 110 -1.37 -3.53 5.51
CA ASN A 110 -2.58 -2.89 4.96
C ASN A 110 -2.37 -1.39 4.71
N VAL A 111 -1.77 -0.67 5.67
CA VAL A 111 -1.43 0.76 5.49
C VAL A 111 -0.43 0.94 4.35
N PHE A 112 0.53 0.03 4.22
CA PHE A 112 1.50 0.04 3.13
C PHE A 112 0.84 -0.19 1.76
N ALA A 113 -0.18 -1.05 1.66
CA ALA A 113 -0.93 -1.22 0.43
C ALA A 113 -1.62 0.09 -0.01
N ASP A 114 -2.26 0.80 0.91
CA ASP A 114 -2.89 2.10 0.63
C ASP A 114 -1.86 3.17 0.24
N TRP A 115 -0.69 3.16 0.86
CA TRP A 115 0.37 4.12 0.55
C TRP A 115 1.14 3.78 -0.72
N MET A 116 1.21 2.51 -1.11
CA MET A 116 1.72 2.11 -2.42
C MET A 116 0.84 2.63 -3.55
N THR A 117 -0.48 2.57 -3.41
CA THR A 117 -1.42 3.08 -4.44
C THR A 117 -1.43 4.60 -4.46
N SER A 118 -1.29 5.24 -3.30
CA SER A 118 -1.22 6.71 -3.15
C SER A 118 0.18 7.29 -3.40
N GLN A 119 1.18 6.46 -3.71
CA GLN A 119 2.59 6.85 -3.92
C GLN A 119 3.22 7.64 -2.76
N ARG A 120 2.81 7.34 -1.52
CA ARG A 120 3.30 8.00 -0.30
C ARG A 120 4.57 7.34 0.23
N TRP A 121 5.63 7.32 -0.58
CA TRP A 121 6.86 6.59 -0.29
C TRP A 121 7.60 7.08 0.96
N ALA A 122 7.68 8.40 1.16
CA ALA A 122 8.36 8.99 2.31
C ALA A 122 7.67 8.62 3.63
N ASP A 123 6.34 8.68 3.66
CA ASP A 123 5.57 8.30 4.86
C ASP A 123 5.73 6.82 5.18
N MET A 124 5.74 5.97 4.16
CA MET A 124 5.98 4.54 4.26
C MET A 124 7.37 4.23 4.84
N LYS A 125 8.40 4.93 4.34
CA LYS A 125 9.76 4.85 4.88
C LYS A 125 9.81 5.23 6.35
N HIS A 126 9.29 6.41 6.70
CA HIS A 126 9.29 6.87 8.09
C HIS A 126 8.52 5.94 9.02
N LEU A 127 7.34 5.46 8.60
CA LEU A 127 6.55 4.55 9.42
C LEU A 127 7.29 3.25 9.70
N PHE A 128 7.97 2.68 8.70
CA PHE A 128 8.81 1.50 8.89
C PHE A 128 9.92 1.77 9.91
N GLU A 129 10.66 2.86 9.75
CA GLU A 129 11.79 3.22 10.62
C GLU A 129 11.36 3.49 12.07
N PHE A 130 10.20 4.12 12.27
CA PHE A 130 9.65 4.29 13.62
C PHE A 130 9.18 2.95 14.20
N TRP A 131 8.53 2.12 13.39
CA TRP A 131 7.98 0.84 13.84
C TRP A 131 9.07 -0.17 14.19
N ILE A 132 10.13 -0.28 13.39
CA ILE A 132 11.22 -1.23 13.68
C ILE A 132 12.00 -0.85 14.95
N ARG A 133 11.98 0.44 15.34
CA ARG A 133 12.59 0.95 16.57
C ARG A 133 11.64 0.90 17.78
N SER A 134 10.34 0.70 17.56
CA SER A 134 9.36 0.57 18.64
C SER A 134 9.29 -0.88 19.15
N LEU A 135 8.62 -1.06 20.28
CA LEU A 135 8.38 -2.37 20.88
C LEU A 135 6.98 -2.84 20.49
N ASP A 136 6.84 -4.16 20.32
CA ASP A 136 5.54 -4.79 20.14
C ASP A 136 4.70 -4.74 21.43
N ARG A 137 3.46 -5.25 21.36
CA ARG A 137 2.54 -5.33 22.52
C ARG A 137 3.09 -6.19 23.67
N ASN A 138 4.07 -7.03 23.39
CA ASN A 138 4.73 -7.93 24.33
C ASN A 138 6.05 -7.36 24.86
N GLY A 139 6.42 -6.12 24.49
CA GLY A 139 7.65 -5.45 24.88
C GLY A 139 8.90 -5.96 24.17
N LYS A 140 8.75 -6.74 23.09
CA LYS A 140 9.85 -7.26 22.29
C LYS A 140 10.17 -6.32 21.12
N PRO A 141 11.41 -6.32 20.61
CA PRO A 141 11.74 -5.60 19.38
C PRO A 141 10.86 -6.07 18.23
N ASN A 142 10.31 -5.13 17.48
CA ASN A 142 9.54 -5.44 16.28
C ASN A 142 10.42 -6.17 15.26
N LYS A 143 9.89 -7.27 14.71
CA LYS A 143 10.57 -8.08 13.70
C LYS A 143 9.82 -7.98 12.38
N PRO A 144 10.38 -7.29 11.37
CA PRO A 144 9.78 -7.29 10.05
C PRO A 144 9.80 -8.69 9.44
N ASP A 145 8.88 -8.95 8.51
CA ASP A 145 8.97 -10.08 7.61
C ASP A 145 9.59 -9.66 6.27
N VAL A 146 9.88 -10.65 5.43
CA VAL A 146 10.48 -10.41 4.10
C VAL A 146 9.61 -9.52 3.21
N SER A 147 8.28 -9.64 3.35
CA SER A 147 7.34 -8.85 2.56
C SER A 147 7.44 -7.38 2.95
N LEU A 148 7.30 -7.08 4.24
CA LEU A 148 7.33 -5.75 4.80
C LEU A 148 8.68 -5.05 4.51
N TYR A 149 9.79 -5.79 4.63
CA TYR A 149 11.11 -5.24 4.30
C TYR A 149 11.25 -4.95 2.79
N ASN A 150 10.72 -5.81 1.92
CA ASN A 150 10.71 -5.54 0.47
C ASN A 150 9.88 -4.31 0.09
N HIS A 151 8.80 -4.06 0.82
CA HIS A 151 8.00 -2.86 0.69
C HIS A 151 8.78 -1.61 1.10
N TYR A 152 9.56 -1.69 2.18
CA TYR A 152 10.49 -0.65 2.61
C TYR A 152 11.62 -0.40 1.59
N LEU A 153 12.23 -1.45 1.02
CA LEU A 153 13.21 -1.34 -0.06
C LEU A 153 12.62 -0.64 -1.28
N ARG A 154 11.38 -0.99 -1.66
CA ARG A 154 10.67 -0.34 -2.77
C ARG A 154 10.43 1.14 -2.48
N ALA A 155 10.06 1.52 -1.26
CA ALA A 155 9.88 2.92 -0.90
C ALA A 155 11.20 3.70 -1.06
N ASN A 156 12.32 3.15 -0.60
CA ASN A 156 13.64 3.76 -0.77
C ASN A 156 14.01 3.91 -2.26
N LEU A 157 13.77 2.89 -3.08
CA LEU A 157 13.97 2.97 -4.53
C LEU A 157 13.15 4.11 -5.15
N MET A 158 11.88 4.26 -4.77
CA MET A 158 11.00 5.28 -5.34
C MET A 158 11.34 6.71 -4.87
N ILE A 159 12.03 6.85 -3.74
CA ILE A 159 12.58 8.12 -3.25
C ILE A 159 13.92 8.45 -3.92
N GLY A 160 14.48 7.52 -4.71
CA GLY A 160 15.72 7.72 -5.46
C GLY A 160 16.97 7.23 -4.73
N ALA A 161 16.86 6.27 -3.81
CA ALA A 161 18.02 5.61 -3.22
C ALA A 161 18.88 4.96 -4.31
N SER A 162 20.19 5.10 -4.17
CA SER A 162 21.17 4.48 -5.06
C SER A 162 21.17 2.96 -4.91
N ALA A 163 21.72 2.27 -5.93
CA ALA A 163 21.87 0.82 -5.86
C ALA A 163 22.77 0.37 -4.70
N GLY A 164 23.76 1.18 -4.32
CA GLY A 164 24.63 0.92 -3.15
C GLY A 164 23.85 0.96 -1.85
N GLU A 165 23.06 2.02 -1.63
CA GLU A 165 22.21 2.14 -0.44
C GLU A 165 21.19 0.99 -0.36
N LEU A 166 20.60 0.58 -1.48
CA LEU A 166 19.69 -0.57 -1.50
C LEU A 166 20.41 -1.89 -1.19
N LEU A 167 21.67 -2.07 -1.62
CA LEU A 167 22.48 -3.24 -1.24
C LEU A 167 22.78 -3.26 0.25
N ASP A 168 23.11 -2.11 0.84
CA ASP A 168 23.35 -2.01 2.28
C ASP A 168 22.08 -2.34 3.09
N LEU A 169 20.90 -1.90 2.61
CA LEU A 169 19.62 -2.27 3.21
C LEU A 169 19.31 -3.77 3.03
N VAL A 170 19.65 -4.36 1.89
CA VAL A 170 19.49 -5.81 1.68
C VAL A 170 20.42 -6.59 2.62
N ALA A 171 21.64 -6.13 2.85
CA ALA A 171 22.56 -6.75 3.80
C ALA A 171 22.02 -6.67 5.24
N GLN A 172 21.41 -5.55 5.64
CA GLN A 172 20.76 -5.38 6.95
C GLN A 172 19.58 -6.32 7.18
N MET A 173 19.02 -6.97 6.17
CA MET A 173 17.96 -7.97 6.37
C MET A 173 18.44 -9.14 7.23
N GLU A 174 19.72 -9.53 7.12
CA GLU A 174 20.31 -10.61 7.91
C GLU A 174 20.35 -10.27 9.41
N ASP A 175 20.53 -8.99 9.77
CA ASP A 175 20.51 -8.51 11.15
C ASP A 175 19.15 -8.73 11.82
N TYR A 176 18.07 -8.73 11.04
CA TYR A 176 16.71 -9.04 11.49
C TYR A 176 16.34 -10.52 11.34
N ALA A 177 17.30 -11.38 11.00
CA ALA A 177 17.10 -12.79 10.65
C ALA A 177 16.10 -12.99 9.50
N ILE A 178 16.07 -12.06 8.55
CA ILE A 178 15.28 -12.13 7.33
C ILE A 178 16.22 -12.50 6.18
N THR A 179 15.92 -13.59 5.48
CA THR A 179 16.67 -13.96 4.28
C THR A 179 16.18 -13.13 3.09
N PRO A 180 17.05 -12.35 2.42
CA PRO A 180 16.70 -11.67 1.18
C PRO A 180 16.19 -12.66 0.13
N ASN A 181 15.21 -12.22 -0.67
CA ASN A 181 14.65 -13.05 -1.73
C ASN A 181 14.85 -12.40 -3.11
N THR A 182 14.37 -13.08 -4.15
CA THR A 182 14.47 -12.60 -5.53
C THR A 182 13.90 -11.18 -5.69
N ALA A 183 12.81 -10.84 -4.98
CA ALA A 183 12.23 -9.51 -5.07
C ALA A 183 13.16 -8.43 -4.47
N SER A 184 13.84 -8.72 -3.36
CA SER A 184 14.82 -7.82 -2.74
C SER A 184 15.93 -7.46 -3.73
N PHE A 185 16.54 -8.47 -4.36
CA PHE A 185 17.62 -8.26 -5.34
C PHE A 185 17.11 -7.65 -6.65
N ASN A 186 15.90 -7.96 -7.10
CA ASN A 186 15.31 -7.35 -8.29
C ASN A 186 15.12 -5.84 -8.12
N LEU A 187 14.87 -5.35 -6.91
CA LEU A 187 14.79 -3.91 -6.64
C LEU A 187 16.16 -3.24 -6.80
N VAL A 188 17.24 -3.87 -6.33
CA VAL A 188 18.61 -3.39 -6.53
C VAL A 188 18.96 -3.34 -8.02
N LEU A 189 18.67 -4.41 -8.75
CA LEU A 189 18.90 -4.46 -10.20
C LEU A 189 18.14 -3.37 -10.94
N LYS A 190 16.91 -3.07 -10.49
CA LYS A 190 16.12 -1.97 -11.05
C LYS A 190 16.77 -0.61 -10.80
N ALA A 191 17.31 -0.34 -9.61
CA ALA A 191 18.07 0.89 -9.34
C ALA A 191 19.30 1.02 -10.25
N MET A 192 20.09 -0.05 -10.39
CA MET A 192 21.29 -0.05 -11.25
C MET A 192 20.95 0.28 -12.70
N TYR A 193 19.87 -0.31 -13.20
CA TYR A 193 19.41 -0.07 -14.56
C TYR A 193 18.92 1.37 -14.74
N GLN A 194 18.11 1.89 -13.81
CA GLN A 194 17.62 3.27 -13.84
C GLN A 194 18.77 4.29 -13.78
N ALA A 195 19.78 4.06 -12.94
CA ALA A 195 20.95 4.93 -12.85
C ALA A 195 21.69 5.04 -14.20
N ARG A 196 21.86 3.92 -14.90
CA ARG A 196 22.50 3.88 -16.22
C ARG A 196 21.70 4.66 -17.27
N GLU A 197 20.38 4.55 -17.25
CA GLU A 197 19.50 5.32 -18.13
C GLU A 197 19.61 6.82 -17.85
N THR A 198 19.66 7.22 -16.58
CA THR A 198 19.82 8.64 -16.21
C THR A 198 21.17 9.21 -16.61
N GLU A 199 22.25 8.43 -16.49
CA GLU A 199 23.59 8.81 -16.93
C GLU A 199 23.63 8.99 -18.45
N ALA A 200 23.09 8.03 -19.20
CA ALA A 200 23.01 8.09 -20.66
C ALA A 200 22.15 9.27 -21.14
N ALA A 201 21.01 9.52 -20.49
CA ALA A 201 20.14 10.66 -20.81
C ALA A 201 20.85 12.00 -20.55
N GLY A 202 21.62 12.10 -19.46
CA GLY A 202 22.43 13.27 -19.15
C GLY A 202 23.50 13.55 -20.22
N GLU A 203 24.15 12.51 -20.73
CA GLU A 203 25.15 12.65 -21.79
C GLU A 203 24.55 13.13 -23.12
N VAL A 204 23.40 12.56 -23.51
CA VAL A 204 22.66 13.02 -24.70
C VAL A 204 22.23 14.49 -24.55
N ALA A 205 21.71 14.88 -23.38
CA ALA A 205 21.28 16.25 -23.13
C ALA A 205 22.45 17.27 -23.19
N ARG A 206 23.64 16.89 -22.71
CA ARG A 206 24.85 17.72 -22.84
C ARG A 206 25.29 17.87 -24.29
N THR A 207 25.24 16.78 -25.06
CA THR A 207 25.61 16.79 -26.48
C THR A 207 24.70 17.68 -27.32
N VAL A 208 23.39 17.69 -27.04
CA VAL A 208 22.40 18.52 -27.76
C VAL A 208 22.49 20.01 -27.37
N SER A 209 23.04 20.32 -26.19
CA SER A 209 23.17 21.69 -25.68
C SER A 209 24.49 22.38 -26.06
N SER A 210 25.39 21.66 -26.75
CA SER A 210 26.67 22.17 -27.26
C SER A 210 26.60 22.45 -28.75
#